data_AF-A0A1S4CBS7-F1
#
_entry.id   AF-A0A1S4CBS7-F1
#
_cell.length_a   1.000
_cell.length_b   1.000
_cell.length_c   1.000
_cell.angle_alpha   90.00
_cell.angle_beta   90.00
_cell.angle_gamma   90.00
#
_symmetry.space_group_name_H-M   'P 1'
#
loop_
_entity.id
_entity.type
_entity.pdbx_description
1 polymer ?
#
loop_
_entity_poly.entity_id
_entity_poly.type
_entity_poly.pdbx_seq_one_letter_code
_entity_poly.pdbx_strand_id
1 'polypeptide(L)'
;MSKDVENPKDEDSRASLDASSLSQSFQSTWYSGLLEQASVYGIAAGYCLSASLLSIINKWTIMKFPYPGALTALQYFTSAAGVLVCGWLNLIEHDKLDLLTMWRFLPAAIIFYLSLFTNSELLLHANVDTFIVFRSAVPIFVAIGETLYLHQPWPTIKMWLSLGTIFAGSVLYVSTDYQFTLTAYSWALAYLVSMSIDFVYIKHVVMTIGLNTWGLVLYNNLEALLLFPIELLIMGELKKIKREIDDESDWHSFQVVLPVALSCLFGLAISFFGFSCRRTISATGFTVLGIVNKLLTVVINLVIWDKHSKLIGTLGLLICMSGGIMYQQSTSNKPKAMKDVNPQVADEEEQHKLLEMQSNMQGSDNQKQGT
;
A
#
# COMPACT_ATOMS: atom_id res chain seq x y z
N MET A 1 -45.29 -45.68 -31.84
CA MET A 1 -44.48 -44.61 -32.48
C MET A 1 -45.33 -43.34 -32.45
N SER A 2 -45.50 -42.74 -31.26
CA SER A 2 -46.18 -41.44 -31.11
C SER A 2 -45.12 -40.37 -31.23
N LYS A 3 -45.29 -39.48 -32.21
CA LYS A 3 -44.53 -38.25 -32.33
C LYS A 3 -45.29 -37.19 -31.53
N ASP A 4 -44.80 -36.86 -30.35
CA ASP A 4 -45.22 -35.64 -29.67
C ASP A 4 -44.57 -34.45 -30.38
N VAL A 5 -45.43 -33.59 -30.91
CA VAL A 5 -45.06 -32.37 -31.64
C VAL A 5 -44.71 -31.32 -30.61
N GLU A 6 -43.42 -31.01 -30.50
CA GLU A 6 -42.91 -29.92 -29.67
C GLU A 6 -43.41 -28.57 -30.23
N ASN A 7 -44.05 -27.78 -29.37
CA ASN A 7 -44.75 -26.55 -29.72
C ASN A 7 -43.74 -25.39 -29.89
N PRO A 8 -43.62 -24.76 -31.08
CA PRO A 8 -42.55 -23.78 -31.37
C PRO A 8 -42.64 -22.46 -30.58
N LYS A 9 -43.70 -22.24 -29.79
CA LYS A 9 -43.83 -21.04 -28.93
C LYS A 9 -43.09 -21.15 -27.59
N ASP A 10 -42.80 -22.36 -27.13
CA ASP A 10 -42.11 -22.58 -25.86
C ASP A 10 -40.57 -22.46 -25.98
N GLU A 11 -40.01 -22.73 -27.16
CA GLU A 11 -38.58 -22.49 -27.47
C GLU A 11 -38.24 -21.00 -27.57
N ASP A 12 -39.06 -20.19 -28.26
CA ASP A 12 -38.84 -18.74 -28.38
C ASP A 12 -38.97 -18.01 -27.03
N SER A 13 -39.85 -18.51 -26.16
CA SER A 13 -40.04 -17.98 -24.81
C SER A 13 -38.85 -18.32 -23.90
N ARG A 14 -38.27 -19.53 -24.03
CA ARG A 14 -37.04 -19.92 -23.31
C ARG A 14 -35.80 -19.18 -23.83
N ALA A 15 -35.66 -19.04 -25.15
CA ALA A 15 -34.55 -18.32 -25.76
C ALA A 15 -34.53 -16.83 -25.40
N SER A 16 -35.71 -16.19 -25.30
CA SER A 16 -35.83 -14.79 -24.86
C SER A 16 -35.59 -14.61 -23.36
N LEU A 17 -36.02 -15.56 -22.52
CA LEU A 17 -35.69 -15.59 -21.08
C LEU A 17 -34.18 -15.79 -20.85
N ASP A 18 -33.55 -16.73 -21.55
CA ASP A 18 -32.10 -16.97 -21.48
C ASP A 18 -31.30 -15.75 -21.97
N ALA A 19 -31.68 -15.12 -23.08
CA ALA A 19 -31.03 -13.91 -23.58
C ALA A 19 -31.16 -12.71 -22.60
N SER A 20 -32.31 -12.57 -21.94
CA SER A 20 -32.53 -11.53 -20.94
C SER A 20 -31.69 -11.75 -19.66
N SER A 21 -31.53 -13.01 -19.24
CA SER A 21 -30.72 -13.40 -18.09
C SER A 21 -29.21 -13.27 -18.35
N LEU A 22 -28.76 -13.57 -19.57
CA LEU A 22 -27.39 -13.35 -20.05
C LEU A 22 -27.06 -11.86 -20.18
N SER A 23 -28.02 -11.05 -20.64
CA SER A 23 -27.87 -9.59 -20.70
C SER A 23 -27.78 -8.98 -19.30
N GLN A 24 -28.63 -9.42 -18.35
CA GLN A 24 -28.58 -8.97 -16.95
C GLN A 24 -27.30 -9.44 -16.22
N SER A 25 -26.82 -10.66 -16.47
CA SER A 25 -25.58 -11.16 -15.88
C SER A 25 -24.35 -10.45 -16.47
N PHE A 26 -24.34 -10.16 -17.77
CA PHE A 26 -23.29 -9.38 -18.42
C PHE A 26 -23.28 -7.93 -17.94
N GLN A 27 -24.45 -7.30 -17.83
CA GLN A 27 -24.59 -5.92 -17.39
C GLN A 27 -24.24 -5.76 -15.92
N SER A 28 -24.66 -6.68 -15.04
CA SER A 28 -24.25 -6.67 -13.62
C SER A 28 -22.75 -6.95 -13.43
N THR A 29 -22.14 -7.81 -14.25
CA THR A 29 -20.69 -8.08 -14.26
C THR A 29 -19.89 -6.88 -14.76
N TRP A 30 -20.40 -6.16 -15.76
CA TRP A 30 -19.77 -4.94 -16.26
C TRP A 30 -19.87 -3.78 -15.26
N TYR A 31 -21.04 -3.59 -14.64
CA TYR A 31 -21.22 -2.59 -13.58
C TYR A 31 -20.34 -2.88 -12.37
N SER A 32 -20.28 -4.13 -11.90
CA SER A 32 -19.43 -4.50 -10.75
C SER A 32 -17.93 -4.30 -11.05
N GLY A 33 -17.48 -4.65 -12.27
CA GLY A 33 -16.10 -4.39 -12.71
C GLY A 33 -15.75 -2.90 -12.78
N LEU A 34 -16.68 -2.06 -13.25
CA LEU A 34 -16.49 -0.60 -13.34
C LEU A 34 -16.48 0.04 -11.94
N LEU A 35 -17.35 -0.43 -11.04
CA LEU A 35 -17.43 0.02 -9.65
C LEU A 35 -16.18 -0.37 -8.85
N GLU A 36 -15.66 -1.56 -9.07
CA GLU A 36 -14.41 -2.02 -8.44
C GLU A 36 -13.21 -1.19 -8.93
N GLN A 37 -13.11 -0.93 -10.25
CA GLN A 37 -12.08 -0.05 -10.79
C GLN A 37 -12.19 1.37 -10.23
N ALA A 38 -13.40 1.95 -10.19
CA ALA A 38 -13.64 3.26 -9.61
C ALA A 38 -13.25 3.32 -8.13
N SER A 39 -13.50 2.25 -7.37
CA SER A 39 -13.08 2.11 -5.98
C SER A 39 -11.55 2.11 -5.83
N VAL A 40 -10.83 1.32 -6.66
CA VAL A 40 -9.35 1.28 -6.63
C VAL A 40 -8.76 2.66 -6.96
N TYR A 41 -9.25 3.32 -8.01
CA TYR A 41 -8.79 4.65 -8.39
C TYR A 41 -9.14 5.71 -7.33
N GLY A 42 -10.32 5.63 -6.72
CA GLY A 42 -10.73 6.52 -5.64
C GLY A 42 -9.84 6.38 -4.40
N ILE A 43 -9.51 5.14 -4.00
CA ILE A 43 -8.59 4.86 -2.90
C ILE A 43 -7.18 5.39 -3.21
N ALA A 44 -6.67 5.15 -4.42
CA ALA A 44 -5.36 5.65 -4.84
C ALA A 44 -5.31 7.19 -4.88
N ALA A 45 -6.35 7.84 -5.39
CA ALA A 45 -6.47 9.30 -5.39
C ALA A 45 -6.53 9.86 -3.96
N GLY A 46 -7.31 9.23 -3.08
CA GLY A 46 -7.39 9.58 -1.66
C GLY A 46 -6.02 9.47 -0.96
N TYR A 47 -5.26 8.42 -1.25
CA TYR A 47 -3.89 8.26 -0.75
C TYR A 47 -2.97 9.37 -1.27
N CYS A 48 -2.98 9.67 -2.57
CA CYS A 48 -2.13 10.71 -3.16
C CYS A 48 -2.46 12.11 -2.59
N LEU A 49 -3.75 12.44 -2.51
CA LEU A 49 -4.21 13.71 -1.95
C LEU A 49 -3.83 13.86 -0.48
N SER A 50 -4.11 12.83 0.33
CA SER A 50 -3.76 12.85 1.76
C SER A 50 -2.26 12.95 1.98
N ALA A 51 -1.44 12.18 1.25
CA ALA A 51 0.01 12.24 1.35
C ALA A 51 0.60 13.61 0.97
N SER A 52 0.11 14.22 -0.10
CA SER A 52 0.58 15.53 -0.56
C SER A 52 0.16 16.65 0.38
N LEU A 53 -1.10 16.67 0.82
CA LEU A 53 -1.61 17.66 1.78
C LEU A 53 -0.91 17.52 3.14
N LEU A 54 -0.74 16.30 3.64
CA LEU A 54 -0.05 16.06 4.91
C LEU A 54 1.39 16.57 4.87
N SER A 55 2.12 16.40 3.76
CA SER A 55 3.48 16.95 3.63
C SER A 55 3.53 18.47 3.75
N ILE A 56 2.54 19.18 3.20
CA ILE A 56 2.45 20.64 3.25
C ILE A 56 2.02 21.10 4.65
N ILE A 57 0.98 20.48 5.20
CA ILE A 57 0.43 20.80 6.52
C ILE A 57 1.45 20.51 7.61
N ASN A 58 2.19 19.39 7.54
CA ASN A 58 3.25 19.09 8.51
C ASN A 58 4.33 20.18 8.47
N LYS A 59 4.77 20.61 7.29
CA LYS A 59 5.75 21.71 7.18
C LYS A 59 5.21 23.02 7.79
N TRP A 60 3.94 23.34 7.54
CA TRP A 60 3.30 24.50 8.16
C TRP A 60 3.20 24.37 9.68
N THR A 61 2.86 23.19 10.17
CA THR A 61 2.74 22.87 11.60
C THR A 61 4.08 23.00 12.30
N ILE A 62 5.18 22.47 11.74
CA ILE A 62 6.51 22.55 12.35
C ILE A 62 7.00 24.00 12.50
N MET A 63 6.56 24.93 11.64
CA MET A 63 6.87 26.36 11.80
C MET A 63 6.18 27.00 13.02
N LYS A 64 5.09 26.42 13.51
CA LYS A 64 4.30 26.93 14.65
C LYS A 64 4.43 26.06 15.90
N PHE A 65 4.67 24.77 15.73
CA PHE A 65 4.84 23.72 16.74
C PHE A 65 6.13 22.94 16.41
N PRO A 66 7.30 23.39 16.86
CA PRO A 66 8.61 22.90 16.43
C PRO A 66 9.03 21.61 17.15
N TYR A 67 8.13 20.61 17.11
CA TYR A 67 8.24 19.30 17.75
C TYR A 67 7.70 18.19 16.82
N PRO A 68 8.47 17.80 15.80
CA PRO A 68 8.08 16.74 14.88
C PRO A 68 7.73 15.41 15.56
N GLY A 69 8.47 14.98 16.58
CA GLY A 69 8.17 13.73 17.30
C GLY A 69 6.81 13.81 17.99
N ALA A 70 6.59 14.86 18.79
CA ALA A 70 5.31 15.07 19.46
C ALA A 70 4.13 15.20 18.47
N LEU A 71 4.34 15.85 17.31
CA LEU A 71 3.31 15.96 16.27
C LEU A 71 2.94 14.58 15.72
N THR A 72 3.92 13.72 15.44
CA THR A 72 3.69 12.37 14.95
C THR A 72 2.96 11.50 15.99
N ALA A 73 3.28 11.63 17.29
CA ALA A 73 2.50 10.96 18.34
C ALA A 73 1.07 11.45 18.44
N LEU A 74 0.82 12.75 18.28
CA LEU A 74 -0.54 13.28 18.22
C LEU A 74 -1.31 12.69 17.04
N GLN A 75 -0.67 12.53 15.88
CA GLN A 75 -1.28 11.86 14.72
C GLN A 75 -1.61 10.39 15.01
N TYR A 76 -0.70 9.64 15.64
CA TYR A 76 -0.93 8.24 16.02
C TYR A 76 -2.05 8.11 17.06
N PHE A 77 -2.01 8.94 18.10
CA PHE A 77 -3.03 8.99 19.14
C PHE A 77 -4.41 9.33 18.57
N THR A 78 -4.52 10.40 17.80
CA THR A 78 -5.80 10.82 17.20
C THR A 78 -6.32 9.81 16.19
N SER A 79 -5.43 9.11 15.48
CA SER A 79 -5.84 8.04 14.55
C SER A 79 -6.40 6.84 15.31
N ALA A 80 -5.71 6.37 16.35
CA ALA A 80 -6.19 5.26 17.17
C ALA A 80 -7.48 5.62 17.92
N ALA A 81 -7.52 6.78 18.56
CA ALA A 81 -8.70 7.29 19.26
C ALA A 81 -9.88 7.51 18.32
N GLY A 82 -9.63 8.06 17.12
CA GLY A 82 -10.66 8.27 16.10
C GLY A 82 -11.33 6.96 15.68
N VAL A 83 -10.56 5.88 15.48
CA VAL A 83 -11.14 4.56 15.17
C VAL A 83 -11.94 4.01 16.34
N LEU A 84 -11.41 4.09 17.58
CA LEU A 84 -12.12 3.59 18.77
C LEU A 84 -13.42 4.35 19.05
N VAL A 85 -13.40 5.68 18.94
CA VAL A 85 -14.59 6.52 19.16
C VAL A 85 -15.63 6.27 18.08
N CYS A 86 -15.23 6.26 16.80
CA CYS A 86 -16.16 5.94 15.70
C CYS A 86 -16.70 4.51 15.78
N GLY A 87 -15.91 3.56 16.28
CA GLY A 87 -16.35 2.19 16.57
C GLY A 87 -17.38 2.15 17.69
N TRP A 88 -17.16 2.88 18.78
CA TRP A 88 -18.11 2.98 19.88
C TRP A 88 -19.43 3.63 19.45
N LEU A 89 -19.37 4.60 18.54
CA LEU A 89 -20.54 5.24 17.92
C LEU A 89 -21.22 4.35 16.86
N ASN A 90 -20.75 3.13 16.62
CA ASN A 90 -21.20 2.22 15.56
C ASN A 90 -21.17 2.84 14.14
N LEU A 91 -20.30 3.84 13.92
CA LEU A 91 -20.10 4.44 12.60
C LEU A 91 -19.15 3.60 11.73
N ILE A 92 -18.34 2.76 12.38
CA ILE A 92 -17.28 1.97 11.74
C ILE A 92 -17.24 0.59 12.37
N GLU A 93 -17.21 -0.46 11.56
CA GLU A 93 -16.82 -1.79 12.03
C GLU A 93 -15.29 -1.83 12.16
N HIS A 94 -14.79 -1.99 13.38
CA HIS A 94 -13.38 -2.30 13.63
C HIS A 94 -13.27 -3.65 14.33
N ASP A 95 -12.18 -4.37 14.08
CA ASP A 95 -11.88 -5.60 14.78
C ASP A 95 -11.60 -5.34 16.27
N LYS A 96 -11.89 -6.32 17.13
CA LYS A 96 -11.58 -6.21 18.56
C LYS A 96 -10.06 -6.15 18.76
N LEU A 97 -9.62 -5.36 19.76
CA LEU A 97 -8.22 -5.34 20.16
C LEU A 97 -7.86 -6.65 20.85
N ASP A 98 -6.87 -7.34 20.28
CA ASP A 98 -6.32 -8.59 20.78
C ASP A 98 -4.80 -8.49 20.84
N LEU A 99 -4.24 -8.78 22.01
CA LEU A 99 -2.81 -8.66 22.28
C LEU A 99 -1.99 -9.66 21.46
N LEU A 100 -2.54 -10.84 21.16
CA LEU A 100 -1.86 -11.81 20.31
C LEU A 100 -1.72 -11.28 18.87
N THR A 101 -2.77 -10.64 18.36
CA THR A 101 -2.75 -9.97 17.05
C THR A 101 -1.77 -8.80 17.03
N MET A 102 -1.68 -8.00 18.11
CA MET A 102 -0.65 -6.97 18.24
C MET A 102 0.76 -7.55 18.20
N TRP A 103 1.01 -8.64 18.93
CA TRP A 103 2.32 -9.29 18.92
C TRP A 103 2.71 -9.85 17.54
N ARG A 104 1.72 -10.32 16.77
CA ARG A 104 1.92 -10.75 15.38
C ARG A 104 2.20 -9.58 14.43
N PHE A 105 1.68 -8.39 14.73
CA PHE A 105 1.92 -7.16 13.96
C PHE A 105 3.28 -6.52 14.30
N LEU A 106 3.80 -6.76 15.51
CA LEU A 106 5.04 -6.16 16.02
C LEU A 106 6.27 -6.22 15.11
N PRO A 107 6.58 -7.36 14.46
CA PRO A 107 7.69 -7.42 13.52
C PRO A 107 7.56 -6.42 12.36
N ALA A 108 6.33 -6.09 11.94
CA ALA A 108 6.08 -5.15 10.87
C ALA A 108 6.49 -3.73 11.29
N ALA A 109 6.16 -3.31 12.52
CA ALA A 109 6.59 -2.01 13.03
C ALA A 109 8.11 -1.94 13.21
N ILE A 110 8.76 -3.01 13.68
CA ILE A 110 10.23 -3.04 13.81
C ILE A 110 10.90 -2.85 12.44
N ILE A 111 10.42 -3.54 11.41
CA ILE A 111 10.92 -3.39 10.04
C ILE A 111 10.66 -1.98 9.51
N PHE A 112 9.46 -1.42 9.76
CA PHE A 112 9.12 -0.06 9.38
C PHE A 112 10.06 0.97 10.03
N TYR A 113 10.32 0.86 11.34
CA TYR A 113 11.26 1.72 12.06
C TYR A 113 12.70 1.55 11.54
N LEU A 114 13.13 0.33 11.22
CA LEU A 114 14.43 0.09 10.61
C LEU A 114 14.53 0.80 9.24
N SER A 115 13.48 0.74 8.43
CA SER A 115 13.42 1.45 7.13
C SER A 115 13.42 2.97 7.30
N LEU A 116 12.80 3.48 8.36
CA LEU A 116 12.79 4.91 8.70
C LEU A 116 14.20 5.37 9.11
N PHE A 117 14.87 4.58 9.94
CA PHE A 117 16.23 4.85 10.39
C PHE A 117 17.23 4.88 9.23
N THR A 118 17.24 3.85 8.37
CA THR A 118 18.14 3.80 7.20
C THR A 118 17.85 4.93 6.20
N ASN A 119 16.59 5.33 6.04
CA ASN A 119 16.19 6.49 5.23
C ASN A 119 16.78 7.80 5.80
N SER A 120 16.64 8.02 7.11
CA SER A 120 17.20 9.20 7.78
C SER A 120 18.73 9.26 7.66
N GLU A 121 19.43 8.16 7.93
CA GLU A 121 20.89 8.07 7.81
C GLU A 121 21.38 8.30 6.38
N LEU A 122 20.65 7.78 5.38
CA LEU A 122 20.95 8.04 3.98
C LEU A 122 20.82 9.53 3.65
N LEU A 123 19.77 10.21 4.11
CA LEU A 123 19.58 11.64 3.89
C LEU A 123 20.62 12.51 4.62
N LEU A 124 21.19 12.03 5.72
CA LEU A 124 22.27 12.74 6.44
C LEU A 124 23.61 12.65 5.69
N HIS A 125 23.88 11.52 5.02
CA HIS A 125 25.18 11.26 4.39
C HIS A 125 25.19 11.42 2.87
N ALA A 126 24.03 11.46 2.22
CA ALA A 126 23.90 11.55 0.77
C ALA A 126 23.11 12.78 0.33
N ASN A 127 23.40 13.27 -0.87
CA ASN A 127 22.60 14.32 -1.50
C ASN A 127 21.20 13.81 -1.83
N VAL A 128 20.23 14.73 -1.85
CA VAL A 128 18.82 14.45 -2.19
C VAL A 128 18.69 13.76 -3.55
N ASP A 129 19.58 14.07 -4.49
CA ASP A 129 19.60 13.47 -5.81
C ASP A 129 19.96 11.98 -5.77
N THR A 130 21.03 11.60 -5.05
CA THR A 130 21.40 10.20 -4.85
C THR A 130 20.24 9.41 -4.23
N PHE A 131 19.58 9.99 -3.23
CA PHE A 131 18.41 9.39 -2.59
C PHE A 131 17.27 9.10 -3.57
N ILE A 132 17.01 10.00 -4.54
CA ILE A 132 15.98 9.82 -5.57
C ILE A 132 16.28 8.61 -6.46
N VAL A 133 17.54 8.39 -6.84
CA VAL A 133 17.94 7.23 -7.68
C VAL A 133 17.69 5.93 -6.95
N PHE A 134 18.17 5.80 -5.71
CA PHE A 134 17.97 4.58 -4.92
C PHE A 134 16.49 4.34 -4.60
N ARG A 135 15.72 5.39 -4.30
CA ARG A 135 14.25 5.28 -4.14
C ARG A 135 13.58 4.76 -5.41
N SER A 136 14.03 5.20 -6.58
CA SER A 136 13.47 4.77 -7.88
C SER A 136 13.84 3.33 -8.22
N ALA A 137 14.87 2.76 -7.60
CA ALA A 137 15.20 1.35 -7.70
C ALA A 137 14.34 0.44 -6.81
N VAL A 138 13.78 0.94 -5.68
CA VAL A 138 12.99 0.14 -4.72
C VAL A 138 11.89 -0.70 -5.40
N PRO A 139 11.06 -0.19 -6.34
CA PRO A 139 10.03 -0.98 -7.01
C PRO A 139 10.55 -2.25 -7.70
N ILE A 140 11.77 -2.24 -8.24
CA ILE A 140 12.38 -3.39 -8.91
C ILE A 140 12.61 -4.52 -7.90
N PHE A 141 13.18 -4.19 -6.75
CA PHE A 141 13.43 -5.16 -5.67
C PHE A 141 12.14 -5.60 -5.00
N VAL A 142 11.18 -4.70 -4.82
CA VAL A 142 9.84 -5.04 -4.31
C VAL A 142 9.12 -6.01 -5.26
N ALA A 143 9.22 -5.84 -6.57
CA ALA A 143 8.63 -6.77 -7.55
C ALA A 143 9.23 -8.18 -7.47
N ILE A 144 10.55 -8.26 -7.26
CA ILE A 144 11.24 -9.52 -7.04
C ILE A 144 10.79 -10.14 -5.71
N GLY A 145 10.79 -9.37 -4.63
CA GLY A 145 10.37 -9.84 -3.31
C GLY A 145 8.90 -10.27 -3.25
N GLU A 146 8.01 -9.56 -3.94
CA GLU A 146 6.59 -9.93 -4.10
C GLU A 146 6.44 -11.26 -4.85
N THR A 147 7.30 -11.53 -5.83
CA THR A 147 7.30 -12.82 -6.54
C THR A 147 7.85 -13.95 -5.67
N LEU A 148 8.97 -13.73 -4.98
CA LEU A 148 9.67 -14.76 -4.22
C LEU A 148 9.03 -15.06 -2.86
N TYR A 149 8.61 -14.03 -2.13
CA TYR A 149 8.11 -14.17 -0.75
C TYR A 149 6.58 -14.28 -0.70
N LEU A 150 5.87 -13.46 -1.48
CA LEU A 150 4.39 -13.48 -1.54
C LEU A 150 3.85 -14.48 -2.57
N HIS A 151 4.74 -15.24 -3.24
CA HIS A 151 4.42 -16.25 -4.25
C HIS A 151 3.49 -15.72 -5.36
N GLN A 152 3.61 -14.44 -5.70
CA GLN A 152 2.86 -13.82 -6.79
C GLN A 152 3.47 -14.18 -8.15
N PRO A 153 2.70 -14.20 -9.25
CA PRO A 153 3.24 -14.46 -10.57
C PRO A 153 4.25 -13.38 -10.98
N TRP A 154 5.30 -13.79 -11.70
CA TRP A 154 6.34 -12.90 -12.20
C TRP A 154 5.73 -11.70 -12.99
N PRO A 155 6.32 -10.50 -12.86
CA PRO A 155 5.88 -9.37 -13.65
C PRO A 155 6.03 -9.64 -15.16
N THR A 156 5.05 -9.21 -15.94
CA THR A 156 5.12 -9.21 -17.41
C THR A 156 6.25 -8.31 -17.88
N ILE A 157 6.75 -8.57 -19.08
CA ILE A 157 7.81 -7.76 -19.72
C ILE A 157 7.43 -6.27 -19.75
N LYS A 158 6.15 -5.93 -19.96
CA LYS A 158 5.67 -4.54 -19.95
C LYS A 158 5.84 -3.86 -18.59
N MET A 159 5.58 -4.58 -17.49
CA MET A 159 5.82 -4.06 -16.14
C MET A 159 7.33 -3.89 -15.88
N TRP A 160 8.16 -4.86 -16.29
CA TRP A 160 9.62 -4.73 -16.20
C TRP A 160 10.18 -3.54 -16.97
N LEU A 161 9.71 -3.32 -18.20
CA LEU A 161 10.09 -2.17 -19.01
C LEU A 161 9.70 -0.87 -18.32
N SER A 162 8.49 -0.79 -17.78
CA SER A 162 8.02 0.37 -17.02
C SER A 162 8.89 0.67 -15.78
N LEU A 163 9.22 -0.34 -14.97
CA LEU A 163 10.12 -0.17 -13.83
C LEU A 163 11.52 0.27 -14.27
N GLY A 164 12.02 -0.29 -15.38
CA GLY A 164 13.26 0.13 -16.01
C GLY A 164 13.23 1.59 -16.49
N THR A 165 12.12 2.04 -17.06
CA THR A 165 11.91 3.44 -17.47
C THR A 165 11.95 4.39 -16.26
N ILE A 166 11.31 4.02 -15.15
CA ILE A 166 11.35 4.81 -13.91
C ILE A 166 12.80 4.96 -13.42
N PHE A 167 13.54 3.85 -13.36
CA PHE A 167 14.94 3.86 -12.94
C PHE A 167 15.82 4.68 -13.88
N ALA A 168 15.69 4.49 -15.20
CA ALA A 168 16.44 5.23 -16.21
C ALA A 168 16.19 6.75 -16.14
N GLY A 169 14.94 7.17 -15.95
CA GLY A 169 14.62 8.59 -15.75
C GLY A 169 15.29 9.18 -14.50
N SER A 170 15.38 8.40 -13.42
CA SER A 170 16.01 8.84 -12.17
C SER A 170 17.53 8.99 -12.30
N VAL A 171 18.17 8.09 -13.06
CA VAL A 171 19.61 8.19 -13.37
C VAL A 171 19.86 9.41 -14.26
N LEU A 172 19.00 9.66 -15.25
CA LEU A 172 19.11 10.85 -16.10
C LEU A 172 18.99 12.14 -15.29
N TYR A 173 18.05 12.18 -14.33
CA TYR A 173 17.85 13.29 -13.41
C TYR A 173 19.15 13.65 -12.65
N VAL A 174 19.92 12.64 -12.22
CA VAL A 174 21.14 12.82 -11.40
C VAL A 174 22.44 12.82 -12.20
N SER A 175 22.39 12.54 -13.51
CA SER A 175 23.58 12.45 -14.38
C SER A 175 24.49 13.70 -14.41
N THR A 176 24.03 14.83 -13.85
CA THR A 176 24.79 16.10 -13.79
C THR A 176 25.38 16.44 -12.42
N ASP A 177 25.27 15.57 -11.41
CA ASP A 177 25.84 15.79 -10.09
C ASP A 177 26.35 14.47 -9.46
N TYR A 178 27.66 14.23 -9.54
CA TYR A 178 28.31 13.06 -8.95
C TYR A 178 29.27 13.50 -7.84
N GLN A 179 28.82 13.38 -6.59
CA GLN A 179 29.68 13.36 -5.41
C GLN A 179 29.62 11.96 -4.80
N PHE A 180 30.60 11.12 -5.14
CA PHE A 180 30.70 9.75 -4.65
C PHE A 180 31.30 9.74 -3.24
N THR A 181 30.57 9.19 -2.27
CA THR A 181 31.08 8.92 -0.92
C THR A 181 30.73 7.50 -0.51
N LEU A 182 31.73 6.70 -0.10
CA LEU A 182 31.54 5.28 0.26
C LEU A 182 30.45 5.11 1.34
N THR A 183 30.47 5.95 2.37
CA THR A 183 29.47 5.96 3.46
C THR A 183 28.05 6.17 2.95
N ALA A 184 27.86 7.09 2.00
CA ALA A 184 26.56 7.39 1.41
C ALA A 184 26.00 6.18 0.65
N TYR A 185 26.85 5.47 -0.11
CA TYR A 185 26.43 4.29 -0.87
C TYR A 185 26.18 3.06 0.01
N SER A 186 26.92 2.90 1.11
CA SER A 186 26.64 1.84 2.11
C SER A 186 25.26 2.04 2.74
N TRP A 187 24.93 3.27 3.17
CA TRP A 187 23.59 3.60 3.67
C TRP A 187 22.52 3.50 2.59
N ALA A 188 22.85 3.81 1.34
CA ALA A 188 21.92 3.68 0.22
C ALA A 188 21.53 2.23 -0.05
N LEU A 189 22.50 1.31 0.03
CA LEU A 189 22.23 -0.12 -0.07
C LEU A 189 21.39 -0.62 1.12
N ALA A 190 21.73 -0.20 2.35
CA ALA A 190 20.95 -0.55 3.54
C ALA A 190 19.50 -0.05 3.44
N TYR A 191 19.30 1.19 2.98
CA TYR A 191 17.99 1.76 2.68
C TYR A 191 17.23 0.94 1.63
N LEU A 192 17.88 0.60 0.51
CA LEU A 192 17.26 -0.18 -0.56
C LEU A 192 16.77 -1.54 -0.08
N VAL A 193 17.59 -2.26 0.69
CA VAL A 193 17.25 -3.57 1.25
C VAL A 193 16.13 -3.44 2.29
N SER A 194 16.28 -2.55 3.27
CA SER A 194 15.29 -2.36 4.34
C SER A 194 13.93 -1.91 3.81
N MET A 195 13.88 -0.95 2.88
CA MET A 195 12.62 -0.53 2.25
C MET A 195 11.98 -1.63 1.41
N SER A 196 12.78 -2.43 0.70
CA SER A 196 12.22 -3.53 -0.10
C SER A 196 11.58 -4.59 0.79
N ILE A 197 12.23 -4.92 1.91
CA ILE A 197 11.67 -5.82 2.92
C ILE A 197 10.41 -5.21 3.54
N ASP A 198 10.43 -3.92 3.90
CA ASP A 198 9.29 -3.20 4.48
C ASP A 198 8.04 -3.29 3.59
N PHE A 199 8.13 -2.91 2.31
CA PHE A 199 6.99 -2.93 1.41
C PHE A 199 6.41 -4.34 1.21
N VAL A 200 7.27 -5.35 1.09
CA VAL A 200 6.85 -6.74 0.89
C VAL A 200 6.27 -7.35 2.17
N TYR A 201 6.90 -7.09 3.32
CA TYR A 201 6.48 -7.64 4.60
C TYR A 201 5.20 -6.98 5.10
N ILE A 202 5.05 -5.65 5.00
CA ILE A 202 3.77 -5.00 5.32
C ILE A 202 2.67 -5.55 4.42
N LYS A 203 2.94 -5.76 3.12
CA LYS A 203 1.95 -6.38 2.23
C LYS A 203 1.59 -7.79 2.69
N HIS A 204 2.55 -8.60 3.15
CA HIS A 204 2.27 -9.91 3.74
C HIS A 204 1.31 -9.80 4.93
N VAL A 205 1.68 -8.98 5.92
CA VAL A 205 0.92 -8.72 7.16
C VAL A 205 -0.51 -8.26 6.87
N VAL A 206 -0.67 -7.30 5.96
CA VAL A 206 -1.97 -6.78 5.53
C VAL A 206 -2.85 -7.86 4.89
N MET A 207 -2.25 -8.86 4.24
CA MET A 207 -2.98 -9.94 3.57
C MET A 207 -3.22 -11.16 4.47
N THR A 208 -2.41 -11.40 5.51
CA THR A 208 -2.47 -12.62 6.34
C THR A 208 -3.16 -12.44 7.68
N ILE A 209 -3.11 -11.26 8.29
CA ILE A 209 -3.67 -11.04 9.64
C ILE A 209 -5.21 -11.02 9.63
N GLY A 210 -5.85 -10.78 8.47
CA GLY A 210 -7.30 -10.87 8.33
C GLY A 210 -8.08 -9.70 8.91
N LEU A 211 -7.41 -8.67 9.41
CA LEU A 211 -8.04 -7.43 9.89
C LEU A 211 -8.66 -6.65 8.73
N ASN A 212 -9.75 -5.95 9.03
CA ASN A 212 -10.30 -4.96 8.12
C ASN A 212 -9.39 -3.71 8.09
N THR A 213 -9.67 -2.76 7.20
CA THR A 213 -8.82 -1.57 7.01
C THR A 213 -8.74 -0.73 8.29
N TRP A 214 -9.85 -0.57 9.00
CA TRP A 214 -9.90 0.21 10.23
C TRP A 214 -9.18 -0.51 11.38
N GLY A 215 -9.25 -1.84 11.43
CA GLY A 215 -8.42 -2.67 12.28
C GLY A 215 -6.93 -2.43 12.01
N LEU A 216 -6.47 -2.50 10.75
CA LEU A 216 -5.07 -2.21 10.40
C LEU A 216 -4.64 -0.80 10.82
N VAL A 217 -5.51 0.21 10.63
CA VAL A 217 -5.26 1.58 11.07
C VAL A 217 -5.11 1.63 12.59
N LEU A 218 -6.02 1.01 13.34
CA LEU A 218 -6.00 1.00 14.80
C LEU A 218 -4.73 0.33 15.33
N TYR A 219 -4.45 -0.90 14.88
CA TYR A 219 -3.30 -1.67 15.34
C TYR A 219 -1.99 -0.95 15.03
N ASN A 220 -1.80 -0.48 13.79
CA ASN A 220 -0.58 0.23 13.41
C ASN A 220 -0.35 1.51 14.22
N ASN A 221 -1.39 2.35 14.38
CA ASN A 221 -1.25 3.61 15.09
C ASN A 221 -1.11 3.41 16.60
N LEU A 222 -1.81 2.43 17.19
CA LEU A 222 -1.66 2.08 18.60
C LEU A 222 -0.25 1.55 18.89
N GLU A 223 0.27 0.68 18.03
CA GLU A 223 1.60 0.12 18.21
C GLU A 223 2.72 1.14 17.99
N ALA A 224 2.58 2.02 16.99
CA ALA A 224 3.48 3.15 16.81
C ALA A 224 3.45 4.09 18.04
N LEU A 225 2.29 4.30 18.65
CA LEU A 225 2.16 5.06 19.90
C LEU A 225 2.85 4.35 21.09
N LEU A 226 2.85 3.02 21.14
CA LEU A 226 3.58 2.26 22.16
C LEU A 226 5.11 2.35 21.98
N LEU A 227 5.57 2.45 20.74
CA LEU A 227 7.00 2.60 20.40
C LEU A 227 7.49 4.06 20.49
N PHE A 228 6.59 5.01 20.45
CA PHE A 228 6.88 6.45 20.50
C PHE A 228 7.76 6.94 21.67
N PRO A 229 7.66 6.43 22.91
CA PRO A 229 8.56 6.87 23.99
C PRO A 229 10.04 6.64 23.66
N ILE A 230 10.36 5.60 22.89
CA ILE A 230 11.71 5.31 22.41
C ILE A 230 12.12 6.37 21.38
N GLU A 231 11.23 6.72 20.47
CA GLU A 231 11.44 7.77 19.45
C GLU A 231 11.70 9.15 20.09
N LEU A 232 10.94 9.51 21.12
CA LEU A 232 11.14 10.74 21.90
C LEU A 232 12.50 10.80 22.60
N LEU A 233 12.97 9.68 23.14
CA LEU A 233 14.29 9.60 23.76
C LEU A 233 15.40 9.79 22.73
N ILE A 234 15.24 9.20 21.54
CA ILE A 234 16.21 9.33 20.44
C ILE A 234 16.23 10.76 19.88
N MET A 235 15.07 11.39 19.67
CA MET A 235 14.99 12.76 19.14
C MET A 235 15.39 13.83 20.17
N GLY A 236 15.43 13.50 21.46
CA GLY A 236 15.84 14.42 22.53
C GLY A 236 14.84 15.55 22.81
N GLU A 237 13.65 15.50 22.21
CA GLU A 237 12.62 16.56 22.33
C GLU A 237 12.04 16.67 23.75
N LEU A 238 12.09 15.60 24.55
CA LEU A 238 11.58 15.57 25.92
C LEU A 238 12.11 16.72 26.80
N LYS A 239 13.40 17.03 26.67
CA LYS A 239 14.03 18.11 27.46
C LYS A 239 13.56 19.50 26.99
N LYS A 240 13.30 19.65 25.69
CA LYS A 240 12.84 20.91 25.09
C LYS A 240 11.37 21.17 25.43
N ILE A 241 10.53 20.14 25.29
CA ILE A 241 9.11 20.15 25.67
C ILE A 241 8.96 20.48 27.16
N LYS A 242 9.70 19.80 28.04
CA LYS A 242 9.64 20.05 29.49
C LYS A 242 9.99 21.50 29.85
N ARG A 243 11.01 22.06 29.19
CA ARG A 243 11.46 23.44 29.45
C ARG A 243 10.45 24.48 28.96
N GLU A 244 9.77 24.25 27.84
CA GLU A 244 8.77 25.19 27.32
C GLU A 244 7.40 25.08 28.01
N ILE A 245 7.05 23.93 28.58
CA ILE A 245 5.87 23.78 29.45
C ILE A 245 6.04 24.62 30.73
N ASP A 246 7.26 24.70 31.27
CA ASP A 246 7.58 25.52 32.44
C ASP A 246 7.55 27.04 32.12
N ASP A 247 7.64 27.44 30.85
CA ASP A 247 7.69 28.84 30.39
C ASP A 247 6.31 29.40 29.93
N GLU A 248 5.18 28.74 30.27
CA GLU A 248 3.79 29.20 29.97
C GLU A 248 3.57 29.61 28.50
N SER A 249 4.13 28.82 27.58
CA SER A 249 4.05 29.10 26.14
C SER A 249 2.61 28.92 25.61
N ASP A 250 2.15 29.81 24.73
CA ASP A 250 0.74 29.93 24.27
C ASP A 250 0.32 28.82 23.27
N TRP A 251 0.39 27.57 23.72
CA TRP A 251 0.13 26.37 22.90
C TRP A 251 -1.34 26.21 22.52
N HIS A 252 -2.23 26.94 23.20
CA HIS A 252 -3.67 26.95 22.96
C HIS A 252 -4.09 27.95 21.88
N SER A 253 -3.16 28.76 21.36
CA SER A 253 -3.46 29.70 20.29
C SER A 253 -4.04 28.98 19.07
N PHE A 254 -5.09 29.56 18.48
CA PHE A 254 -5.73 29.01 17.27
C PHE A 254 -4.73 28.81 16.12
N GLN A 255 -3.66 29.60 16.05
CA GLN A 255 -2.60 29.47 15.06
C GLN A 255 -1.75 28.21 15.22
N VAL A 256 -1.76 27.56 16.38
CA VAL A 256 -1.07 26.31 16.67
C VAL A 256 -2.06 25.14 16.58
N VAL A 257 -3.23 25.29 17.19
CA VAL A 257 -4.25 24.23 17.25
C VAL A 257 -4.76 23.85 15.86
N LEU A 258 -5.06 24.83 14.99
CA LEU A 258 -5.57 24.56 13.65
C LEU A 258 -4.62 23.71 12.78
N PRO A 259 -3.34 24.08 12.59
CA PRO A 259 -2.40 23.25 11.82
C PRO A 259 -2.21 21.86 12.42
N VAL A 260 -2.11 21.75 13.76
CA VAL A 260 -1.98 20.46 14.45
C VAL A 260 -3.22 19.59 14.23
N ALA A 261 -4.42 20.14 14.35
CA ALA A 261 -5.67 19.41 14.13
C ALA A 261 -5.81 18.93 12.67
N LEU A 262 -5.47 19.78 11.69
CA LEU A 262 -5.45 19.39 10.29
C LEU A 262 -4.41 18.32 10.00
N SER A 263 -3.22 18.42 10.61
CA SER A 263 -2.17 17.41 10.51
C SER A 263 -2.65 16.06 11.06
N CYS A 264 -3.34 16.04 12.19
CA CYS A 264 -3.95 14.85 12.78
C CYS A 264 -5.04 14.24 11.88
N LEU A 265 -5.94 15.06 11.33
CA LEU A 265 -6.99 14.63 10.42
C LEU A 265 -6.40 13.95 9.17
N PHE A 266 -5.40 14.58 8.55
CA PHE A 266 -4.74 14.01 7.38
C PHE A 266 -3.80 12.84 7.74
N GLY A 267 -3.32 12.76 8.98
CA GLY A 267 -2.62 11.60 9.55
C GLY A 267 -3.51 10.35 9.63
N LEU A 268 -4.77 10.52 10.05
CA LEU A 268 -5.77 9.46 9.99
C LEU A 268 -6.11 9.09 8.53
N ALA A 269 -6.33 10.10 7.67
CA ALA A 269 -6.67 9.87 6.27
C ALA A 269 -5.58 9.10 5.52
N ILE A 270 -4.31 9.48 5.66
CA ILE A 270 -3.19 8.78 5.02
C ILE A 270 -3.04 7.35 5.55
N SER A 271 -3.28 7.13 6.85
CA SER A 271 -3.27 5.79 7.43
C SER A 271 -4.34 4.91 6.80
N PHE A 272 -5.58 5.41 6.74
CA PHE A 272 -6.70 4.68 6.15
C PHE A 272 -6.50 4.40 4.65
N PHE A 273 -6.22 5.42 3.85
CA PHE A 273 -6.03 5.25 2.41
C PHE A 273 -4.75 4.45 2.11
N GLY A 274 -3.71 4.60 2.92
CA GLY A 274 -2.46 3.84 2.79
C GLY A 274 -2.67 2.34 2.99
N PHE A 275 -3.41 1.94 4.04
CA PHE A 275 -3.76 0.53 4.23
C PHE A 275 -4.76 0.04 3.19
N SER A 276 -5.75 0.86 2.82
CA SER A 276 -6.70 0.53 1.75
C SER A 276 -5.99 0.26 0.42
N CYS A 277 -5.02 1.10 0.04
CA CYS A 277 -4.17 0.85 -1.11
C CYS A 277 -3.39 -0.45 -0.94
N ARG A 278 -2.70 -0.65 0.18
CA ARG A 278 -1.91 -1.88 0.42
C ARG A 278 -2.76 -3.15 0.38
N ARG A 279 -4.05 -3.10 0.68
CA ARG A 279 -4.98 -4.23 0.48
C ARG A 279 -5.32 -4.43 -1.00
N THR A 280 -5.63 -3.34 -1.69
CA THR A 280 -6.25 -3.35 -3.02
C THR A 280 -5.25 -3.54 -4.17
N ILE A 281 -4.06 -2.96 -4.06
CA ILE A 281 -3.01 -3.02 -5.10
C ILE A 281 -1.79 -3.82 -4.63
N SER A 282 -0.92 -4.23 -5.57
CA SER A 282 0.33 -4.94 -5.30
C SER A 282 1.30 -4.10 -4.46
N ALA A 283 2.25 -4.74 -3.77
CA ALA A 283 3.31 -4.03 -3.05
C ALA A 283 4.13 -3.15 -4.01
N THR A 284 4.43 -3.70 -5.19
CA THR A 284 5.12 -2.99 -6.27
C THR A 284 4.30 -1.78 -6.75
N GLY A 285 3.00 -1.96 -6.99
CA GLY A 285 2.12 -0.90 -7.45
C GLY A 285 1.97 0.22 -6.43
N PHE A 286 1.91 -0.11 -5.14
CA PHE A 286 1.89 0.88 -4.07
C PHE A 286 3.19 1.71 -4.02
N THR A 287 4.33 1.07 -4.24
CA THR A 287 5.63 1.75 -4.31
C THR A 287 5.68 2.71 -5.52
N VAL A 288 5.23 2.25 -6.69
CA VAL A 288 5.16 3.08 -7.92
C VAL A 288 4.22 4.27 -7.71
N LEU A 289 3.03 4.06 -7.12
CA LEU A 289 2.07 5.12 -6.81
C LEU A 289 2.70 6.22 -5.93
N GLY A 290 3.43 5.81 -4.88
CA GLY A 290 4.13 6.75 -4.00
C GLY A 290 5.21 7.56 -4.72
N ILE A 291 6.00 6.93 -5.60
CA ILE A 291 7.01 7.61 -6.40
C ILE A 291 6.35 8.62 -7.34
N VAL A 292 5.33 8.21 -8.11
CA VAL A 292 4.63 9.09 -9.04
C VAL A 292 4.01 10.29 -8.32
N ASN A 293 3.36 10.08 -7.16
CA ASN A 293 2.79 11.17 -6.38
C ASN A 293 3.85 12.18 -5.91
N LYS A 294 5.01 11.68 -5.45
CA LYS A 294 6.10 12.54 -5.00
C LYS A 294 6.69 13.34 -6.15
N LEU A 295 6.94 12.69 -7.29
CA LEU A 295 7.47 13.35 -8.48
C LEU A 295 6.49 14.36 -9.07
N LEU A 296 5.19 14.06 -9.07
CA LEU A 296 4.15 15.01 -9.46
C LEU A 296 4.19 16.28 -8.59
N THR A 297 4.34 16.13 -7.28
CA THR A 297 4.49 17.26 -6.36
C THR A 297 5.72 18.10 -6.68
N VAL A 298 6.85 17.46 -7.02
CA VAL A 298 8.08 18.16 -7.43
C VAL A 298 7.87 18.92 -8.74
N VAL A 299 7.25 18.30 -9.74
CA VAL A 299 6.96 18.94 -11.04
C VAL A 299 6.05 20.15 -10.86
N ILE A 300 4.96 20.02 -10.08
CA ILE A 300 4.07 21.14 -9.77
C ILE A 300 4.86 22.29 -9.11
N ASN A 301 5.72 21.97 -8.15
CA ASN A 301 6.55 22.97 -7.49
C ASN A 301 7.52 23.68 -8.46
N LEU A 302 8.14 22.94 -9.38
CA LEU A 302 9.04 23.52 -10.40
C LEU A 302 8.29 24.38 -11.43
N VAL A 303 7.06 24.02 -11.80
CA VAL A 303 6.23 24.79 -12.74
C VAL A 303 5.73 26.08 -12.10
N ILE A 304 5.39 26.06 -10.80
CA ILE A 304 4.87 27.24 -10.09
C ILE A 304 5.99 28.18 -9.66
N TRP A 305 7.11 27.65 -9.18
CA TRP A 305 8.28 28.43 -8.79
C TRP A 305 9.35 28.31 -9.86
N ASP A 306 9.39 29.31 -10.74
CA ASP A 306 10.30 29.43 -11.89
C ASP A 306 11.77 29.64 -11.46
N LYS A 307 12.36 28.64 -10.81
CA LYS A 307 13.74 28.66 -10.32
C LYS A 307 14.52 27.49 -10.88
N HIS A 308 15.28 27.78 -11.94
CA HIS A 308 16.60 27.21 -12.22
C HIS A 308 16.68 25.67 -12.30
N SER A 309 15.65 24.97 -12.80
CA SER A 309 15.80 23.54 -13.09
C SER A 309 16.59 23.36 -14.39
N LYS A 310 17.73 22.65 -14.33
CA LYS A 310 18.46 22.21 -15.52
C LYS A 310 17.50 21.38 -16.39
N LEU A 311 17.34 21.72 -17.68
CA LEU A 311 16.41 21.05 -18.61
C LEU A 311 16.50 19.52 -18.57
N ILE A 312 17.72 18.99 -18.37
CA ILE A 312 17.99 17.55 -18.26
C ILE A 312 17.32 16.89 -17.05
N GLY A 313 17.26 17.58 -15.91
CA GLY A 313 16.57 17.10 -14.71
C GLY A 313 15.07 17.04 -14.95
N THR A 314 14.49 18.10 -15.53
CA THR A 314 13.06 18.12 -15.88
C THR A 314 12.70 16.99 -16.84
N LEU A 315 13.54 16.72 -17.86
CA LEU A 315 13.34 15.57 -18.76
C LEU A 315 13.42 14.23 -18.02
N GLY A 316 14.38 14.04 -17.12
CA GLY A 316 14.47 12.84 -16.28
C GLY A 316 13.21 12.59 -15.44
N LEU A 317 12.67 13.64 -14.83
CA LEU A 317 11.42 13.58 -14.06
C LEU A 317 10.22 13.17 -14.94
N LEU A 318 10.11 13.74 -16.14
CA LEU A 318 9.03 13.39 -17.07
C LEU A 318 9.12 11.93 -17.53
N ILE A 319 10.33 11.41 -17.75
CA ILE A 319 10.57 9.99 -18.06
C ILE A 319 10.17 9.10 -16.88
N CYS A 320 10.48 9.49 -15.64
CA CYS A 320 10.02 8.73 -14.47
C CYS A 320 8.48 8.68 -14.40
N MET A 321 7.82 9.81 -14.65
CA MET A 321 6.35 9.87 -14.63
C MET A 321 5.73 9.02 -15.74
N SER A 322 6.28 9.05 -16.96
CA SER A 322 5.80 8.21 -18.07
C SER A 322 5.96 6.72 -17.76
N GLY A 323 7.09 6.33 -17.14
CA GLY A 323 7.30 4.98 -16.62
C GLY A 323 6.21 4.55 -15.63
N GLY A 324 5.79 5.43 -14.72
CA GLY A 324 4.68 5.19 -13.80
C GLY A 324 3.33 5.00 -14.49
N ILE A 325 3.04 5.81 -15.52
CA ILE A 325 1.82 5.66 -16.34
C ILE A 325 1.83 4.32 -17.09
N MET A 326 2.97 3.94 -17.68
CA MET A 326 3.15 2.65 -18.34
C MET A 326 2.95 1.48 -17.37
N TYR A 327 3.34 1.63 -16.10
CA TYR A 327 3.11 0.61 -15.07
C TYR A 327 1.61 0.40 -14.88
N GLN A 328 0.87 1.49 -14.64
CA GLN A 328 -0.56 1.46 -14.39
C GLN A 328 -1.35 0.88 -15.58
N GLN A 329 -0.96 1.22 -16.80
CA GLN A 329 -1.56 0.63 -18.00
C GLN A 329 -1.27 -0.87 -18.11
N SER A 330 -0.08 -1.31 -17.72
CA SER A 330 0.30 -2.72 -17.75
C SER A 330 -0.46 -3.56 -16.72
N THR A 331 -0.86 -2.96 -15.59
CA THR A 331 -1.66 -3.65 -14.56
C THR A 331 -3.15 -3.68 -14.90
N SER A 332 -3.70 -2.61 -15.49
CA SER A 332 -5.13 -2.53 -15.84
C SER A 332 -5.55 -3.50 -16.95
N ASN A 333 -4.60 -3.91 -17.80
CA ASN A 333 -4.83 -4.83 -18.91
C ASN A 333 -4.75 -6.33 -18.54
N LYS A 334 -4.65 -6.68 -17.26
CA LYS A 334 -4.74 -8.10 -16.82
C LYS A 334 -6.21 -8.49 -16.66
N PRO A 335 -6.71 -9.54 -17.36
CA PRO A 335 -7.88 -10.26 -16.90
C PRO A 335 -7.56 -10.78 -15.49
N LYS A 336 -8.36 -10.39 -14.49
CA LYS A 336 -8.19 -10.92 -13.13
C LYS A 336 -8.45 -12.42 -13.21
N ALA A 337 -7.43 -13.24 -12.98
CA ALA A 337 -7.65 -14.63 -12.60
C ALA A 337 -8.51 -14.60 -11.33
N MET A 338 -9.69 -15.20 -11.43
CA MET A 338 -10.73 -15.25 -10.40
C MET A 338 -10.10 -15.65 -9.06
N LYS A 339 -10.05 -14.70 -8.12
CA LYS A 339 -9.82 -15.02 -6.71
C LYS A 339 -11.13 -15.54 -6.13
N ASP A 340 -11.42 -16.80 -6.41
CA ASP A 340 -12.24 -17.64 -5.54
C ASP A 340 -11.48 -18.95 -5.34
N VAL A 341 -10.52 -18.90 -4.42
CA VAL A 341 -10.14 -20.11 -3.69
C VAL A 341 -10.67 -19.87 -2.28
N ASN A 342 -11.95 -20.19 -2.11
CA ASN A 342 -12.49 -20.46 -0.78
C ASN A 342 -11.70 -21.66 -0.22
N PRO A 343 -10.99 -21.53 0.91
CA PRO A 343 -10.20 -22.62 1.50
C PRO A 343 -11.01 -23.91 1.75
N GLN A 344 -12.32 -23.81 1.86
CA GLN A 344 -13.21 -24.96 2.05
C GLN A 344 -13.35 -25.85 0.79
N VAL A 345 -13.23 -25.29 -0.42
CA VAL A 345 -13.41 -26.07 -1.66
C VAL A 345 -12.14 -26.85 -2.02
N ALA A 346 -10.96 -26.33 -1.67
CA ALA A 346 -9.69 -27.03 -1.88
C ALA A 346 -9.57 -28.26 -0.96
N ASP A 347 -9.99 -28.14 0.31
CA ASP A 347 -10.03 -29.27 1.25
C ASP A 347 -11.08 -30.32 0.83
N GLU A 348 -12.24 -29.91 0.30
CA GLU A 348 -13.27 -30.84 -0.20
C GLU A 348 -12.81 -31.58 -1.47
N GLU A 349 -12.11 -30.92 -2.40
CA GLU A 349 -11.58 -31.56 -3.61
C GLU A 349 -10.43 -32.54 -3.31
N GLU A 350 -9.58 -32.20 -2.33
CA GLU A 350 -8.47 -33.07 -1.90
C GLU A 350 -8.99 -34.28 -1.10
N GLN A 351 -10.01 -34.09 -0.24
CA GLN A 351 -10.70 -35.18 0.44
C GLN A 351 -11.47 -36.09 -0.52
N HIS A 352 -12.13 -35.54 -1.54
CA HIS A 352 -12.83 -36.34 -2.54
C HIS A 352 -11.87 -37.19 -3.39
N LYS A 353 -10.70 -36.64 -3.76
CA LYS A 353 -9.64 -37.39 -4.46
C LYS A 353 -9.01 -38.49 -3.59
N LEU A 354 -8.84 -38.25 -2.29
CA LEU A 354 -8.35 -39.26 -1.35
C LEU A 354 -9.36 -40.40 -1.14
N LEU A 355 -10.65 -40.08 -1.08
CA LEU A 355 -11.74 -41.07 -1.01
C LEU A 355 -11.84 -41.92 -2.28
N GLU A 356 -11.74 -41.31 -3.47
CA GLU A 356 -11.72 -42.04 -4.75
C GLU A 356 -10.47 -42.94 -4.90
N MET A 357 -9.30 -42.50 -4.43
CA MET A 357 -8.10 -43.34 -4.39
C MET A 357 -8.25 -44.52 -3.44
N GLN A 358 -8.84 -44.32 -2.25
CA GLN A 358 -9.09 -45.40 -1.30
C GLN A 358 -10.13 -46.41 -1.82
N SER A 359 -11.20 -45.95 -2.49
CA SER A 359 -12.19 -46.85 -3.08
C SER A 359 -11.62 -47.67 -4.23
N ASN A 360 -10.73 -47.09 -5.03
CA ASN A 360 -10.06 -47.80 -6.14
C ASN A 360 -9.01 -48.83 -5.66
N MET A 361 -8.35 -48.58 -4.51
CA MET A 361 -7.48 -49.58 -3.88
C MET A 361 -8.28 -50.74 -3.28
N GLN A 362 -9.39 -50.46 -2.58
CA GLN A 362 -10.26 -51.52 -2.01
C GLN A 362 -10.96 -52.36 -3.10
N GLY A 363 -11.31 -51.75 -4.24
CA GLY A 363 -11.83 -52.48 -5.40
C GLY A 363 -10.81 -53.42 -6.04
N SER A 364 -9.52 -53.04 -6.04
CA SER A 364 -8.44 -53.85 -6.62
C SER A 364 -8.00 -55.03 -5.73
N ASP A 365 -8.11 -54.90 -4.41
CA ASP A 365 -7.79 -55.99 -3.47
C ASP A 365 -8.86 -57.08 -3.44
N ASN A 366 -10.14 -56.71 -3.56
CA ASN A 366 -11.24 -57.68 -3.65
C ASN A 366 -11.22 -58.49 -4.96
N GLN A 367 -10.60 -57.97 -6.02
CA GLN A 367 -10.47 -58.67 -7.30
C GLN A 367 -9.29 -59.67 -7.32
N LYS A 368 -8.36 -59.59 -6.36
CA LYS A 368 -7.22 -60.51 -6.22
C LYS A 368 -7.44 -61.67 -5.24
N GLN A 369 -8.48 -61.63 -4.41
CA GLN A 369 -8.83 -62.73 -3.49
C GLN A 369 -9.93 -63.68 -4.04
N GLY A 370 -10.43 -63.44 -5.25
CA GLY A 370 -11.53 -64.18 -5.87
C GLY A 370 -11.17 -65.11 -7.04
N THR A 371 -9.90 -65.51 -7.18
CA THR A 371 -9.46 -66.53 -8.17
C THR A 371 -8.66 -67.62 -7.52
#